data_AF-A0A1V2I3U3-F1
#
_entry.id   AF-A0A1V2I3U3-F1
#
_cell.length_a   1.000
_cell.length_b   1.000
_cell.length_c   1.000
_cell.angle_alpha   90.00
_cell.angle_beta   90.00
_cell.angle_gamma   90.00
#
_symmetry.space_group_name_H-M   'P 1'
#
loop_
_entity.id
_entity.type
_entity.pdbx_description
1 polymer ?
#
loop_
_entity_poly.entity_id
_entity_poly.type
_entity_poly.pdbx_seq_one_letter_code
_entity_poly.pdbx_strand_id
1 'polypeptide(L)'
;MALTTVLAVVFATLVALVTTRGAHAAPPPEFERTLVADGLNEPTSFRFLPDGRIFVAEKAGAIKVIQNGQVGTTPVITLITRKHSGALLMLLWVAGFGARR
;
A
#
# COMPACT_ATOMS: atom_id res chain seq x y z
N MET A 1 -22.39 -33.93 -13.91
CA MET A 1 -22.99 -32.82 -14.68
C MET A 1 -23.10 -31.56 -13.82
N ALA A 2 -23.87 -31.53 -12.72
CA ALA A 2 -24.04 -30.32 -11.88
C ALA A 2 -22.81 -29.96 -11.00
N LEU A 3 -22.13 -30.94 -10.40
CA LEU A 3 -20.97 -30.69 -9.52
C LEU A 3 -19.77 -30.08 -10.27
N THR A 4 -19.55 -30.55 -11.50
CA THR A 4 -18.50 -30.06 -12.41
C THR A 4 -18.71 -28.60 -12.81
N THR A 5 -19.95 -28.16 -13.03
CA THR A 5 -20.26 -26.76 -13.35
C THR A 5 -20.05 -25.85 -12.14
N VAL A 6 -20.43 -26.28 -10.93
CA VAL A 6 -20.22 -25.49 -9.71
C VAL A 6 -18.73 -25.26 -9.46
N LEU A 7 -17.90 -26.29 -9.58
CA LEU A 7 -16.45 -26.18 -9.39
C LEU A 7 -15.81 -25.25 -10.42
N ALA A 8 -16.23 -25.31 -11.69
CA ALA A 8 -15.72 -24.43 -12.74
C ALA A 8 -16.06 -22.95 -12.47
N VAL A 9 -17.27 -22.66 -11.98
CA VAL A 9 -17.70 -21.29 -11.65
C VAL A 9 -16.93 -20.74 -10.45
N VAL A 10 -16.72 -21.56 -9.40
CA VAL A 10 -15.92 -21.17 -8.22
C VAL A 10 -14.47 -20.91 -8.61
N PHE A 11 -13.88 -21.76 -9.44
CA PHE A 11 -12.51 -21.57 -9.91
C PHE A 11 -12.38 -20.28 -10.74
N ALA A 12 -13.30 -20.05 -11.68
CA ALA A 12 -13.31 -18.84 -12.50
C ALA A 12 -13.46 -17.56 -11.66
N THR A 13 -14.32 -17.57 -10.63
CA THR A 13 -14.50 -16.42 -9.73
C THR A 13 -13.30 -16.18 -8.82
N LEU A 14 -12.66 -17.24 -8.31
CA LEU A 14 -11.42 -17.10 -7.54
C LEU A 14 -10.27 -16.53 -8.39
N VAL A 15 -10.13 -16.97 -9.64
CA VAL A 15 -9.14 -16.42 -10.58
C VAL A 15 -9.42 -14.94 -10.88
N ALA A 16 -10.68 -14.56 -11.08
CA ALA A 16 -11.07 -13.16 -11.30
C ALA A 16 -10.75 -12.27 -10.08
N LEU A 17 -10.94 -12.78 -8.86
CA LEU A 17 -10.64 -12.03 -7.62
C LEU A 17 -9.14 -11.80 -7.40
N VAL A 18 -8.29 -12.73 -7.84
CA VAL A 18 -6.82 -12.62 -7.68
C VAL A 18 -6.20 -11.72 -8.76
N THR A 19 -6.90 -11.49 -9.88
CA THR A 19 -6.37 -10.78 -11.06
C THR A 19 -6.72 -9.30 -11.13
N THR A 20 -7.32 -8.70 -10.09
CA THR A 20 -7.50 -7.24 -10.01
C THR A 20 -6.14 -6.54 -9.98
N ARG A 21 -5.61 -6.23 -11.16
CA ARG A 21 -4.45 -5.35 -11.32
C ARG A 21 -4.90 -3.94 -11.00
N GLY A 22 -4.22 -3.27 -10.07
CA GLY A 22 -4.47 -1.87 -9.80
C GLY A 22 -4.37 -1.04 -11.09
N ALA A 23 -5.29 -0.09 -11.28
CA ALA A 23 -5.24 0.81 -12.41
C ALA A 23 -3.93 1.62 -12.34
N HIS A 24 -3.07 1.46 -13.35
CA HIS A 24 -1.82 2.19 -13.45
C HIS A 24 -1.91 3.16 -14.62
N ALA A 25 -1.96 4.46 -14.33
CA ALA A 25 -1.86 5.48 -15.38
C ALA A 25 -0.39 5.56 -15.84
N ALA A 26 -0.20 5.68 -17.16
CA ALA A 26 1.09 6.05 -17.72
C ALA A 26 1.34 7.55 -17.46
N PRO A 27 2.60 7.95 -17.21
CA PRO A 27 2.94 9.37 -17.15
C PRO A 27 2.72 10.03 -18.53
N PRO A 28 2.55 11.36 -18.60
CA PRO A 28 2.55 12.10 -19.86
C PRO A 28 3.85 11.84 -20.66
N PRO A 29 3.84 12.00 -22.00
CA PRO A 29 4.98 11.63 -22.86
C PRO A 29 6.32 12.29 -22.51
N GLU A 30 6.29 13.47 -21.89
CA GLU A 30 7.45 14.24 -21.43
C GLU A 30 8.04 13.74 -20.10
N PHE A 31 7.41 12.76 -19.45
CA PHE A 31 7.84 12.18 -18.19
C PHE A 31 8.18 10.70 -18.35
N GLU A 32 9.33 10.31 -17.81
CA GLU A 32 9.72 8.91 -17.69
C GLU A 32 9.50 8.42 -16.25
N ARG A 33 9.07 7.16 -16.13
CA ARG A 33 9.00 6.47 -14.84
C ARG A 33 10.08 5.40 -14.77
N THR A 34 10.97 5.54 -13.80
CA THR A 34 12.02 4.56 -13.52
C THR A 34 11.82 3.94 -12.14
N LEU A 35 12.03 2.62 -12.03
CA LEU A 35 12.03 1.93 -10.74
C LEU A 35 13.35 2.23 -10.01
N VAL A 36 13.27 2.86 -8.85
CA VAL A 36 14.45 3.18 -8.02
C VAL A 36 14.79 2.06 -7.05
N ALA A 37 13.77 1.49 -6.38
CA ALA A 37 13.90 0.34 -5.49
C ALA A 37 12.52 -0.32 -5.30
N ASP A 38 12.52 -1.61 -4.99
CA ASP A 38 11.34 -2.41 -4.67
C ASP A 38 11.40 -2.99 -3.24
N GLY A 39 10.46 -3.84 -2.85
CA GLY A 39 10.47 -4.49 -1.53
C GLY A 39 10.19 -3.56 -0.33
N LEU A 40 9.60 -2.38 -0.57
CA LEU A 40 9.13 -1.46 0.47
C LEU A 40 7.70 -1.83 0.90
N ASN A 41 7.40 -1.67 2.19
CA ASN A 41 6.08 -1.94 2.74
C ASN A 41 5.34 -0.63 3.06
N GLU A 42 4.30 -0.32 2.27
CA GLU A 42 3.50 0.91 2.41
C GLU A 42 4.38 2.18 2.58
N PRO A 43 5.27 2.52 1.62
CA PRO A 43 6.09 3.73 1.71
C PRO A 43 5.22 5.00 1.66
N THR A 44 5.55 5.98 2.50
CA THR A 44 4.75 7.20 2.71
C THR A 44 5.49 8.50 2.38
N SER A 45 6.81 8.52 2.53
CA SER A 45 7.65 9.69 2.24
C SER A 45 9.09 9.27 2.01
N PHE A 46 9.88 10.12 1.36
CA PHE A 46 11.29 9.88 1.13
C PHE A 46 12.11 11.17 1.10
N ARG A 47 13.43 11.06 1.31
CA ARG A 47 14.38 12.17 1.20
C ARG A 47 15.74 11.70 0.68
N PHE A 48 16.28 12.43 -0.29
CA PHE A 48 17.66 12.26 -0.76
C PHE A 48 18.67 12.81 0.26
N LEU A 49 19.74 12.06 0.47
CA LEU A 49 20.87 12.48 1.28
C LEU A 49 22.00 13.03 0.40
N PRO A 50 22.86 13.92 0.95
CA PRO A 50 24.01 14.45 0.22
C PRO A 50 25.02 13.39 -0.25
N ASP A 51 25.00 12.19 0.35
CA ASP A 51 25.87 11.06 0.01
C ASP A 51 25.28 10.13 -1.06
N GLY A 52 24.12 10.47 -1.63
CA GLY A 52 23.45 9.70 -2.68
C GLY A 52 22.53 8.59 -2.17
N ARG A 53 22.39 8.40 -0.85
CA ARG A 53 21.39 7.48 -0.27
C ARG A 53 20.00 8.11 -0.26
N ILE A 54 18.98 7.28 -0.07
CA ILE A 54 17.59 7.72 0.07
C ILE A 54 17.04 7.17 1.37
N PHE A 55 16.50 8.03 2.23
CA PHE A 55 15.67 7.58 3.34
C PHE A 55 14.22 7.46 2.89
N VAL A 56 13.57 6.38 3.28
CA VAL A 56 12.16 6.12 3.00
C VAL A 56 11.45 5.79 4.31
N ALA A 57 10.31 6.44 4.55
CA ALA A 57 9.45 6.19 5.69
C ALA A 57 8.32 5.22 5.29
N GLU A 58 8.22 4.09 5.98
CA GLU A 58 7.11 3.13 5.86
C GLU A 58 6.01 3.46 6.87
N LYS A 59 4.75 3.21 6.48
CA LYS A 59 3.55 3.52 7.29
C LYS A 59 3.56 2.89 8.69
N ALA A 60 4.23 1.75 8.85
CA ALA A 60 4.40 1.09 10.15
C ALA A 60 5.38 1.82 11.10
N GLY A 61 6.10 2.84 10.63
CA GLY A 61 7.03 3.67 11.41
C GLY A 61 8.51 3.38 11.14
N ALA A 62 8.83 2.43 10.27
CA ALA A 62 10.20 2.11 9.90
C ALA A 62 10.78 3.16 8.94
N ILE A 63 11.98 3.66 9.25
CA ILE A 63 12.79 4.49 8.33
C ILE A 63 13.89 3.59 7.76
N LYS A 64 13.80 3.29 6.46
CA LYS A 64 14.76 2.43 5.75
C LYS A 64 15.66 3.27 4.87
N VAL A 65 16.85 2.75 4.60
CA VAL A 65 17.82 3.37 3.68
C VAL A 65 17.86 2.59 2.38
N ILE A 66 17.84 3.31 1.27
CA ILE A 66 18.14 2.78 -0.06
C ILE A 66 19.54 3.22 -0.43
N GLN A 67 20.35 2.26 -0.88
CA GLN A 67 21.68 2.50 -1.40
C GLN A 67 21.90 1.61 -2.63
N ASN A 68 22.34 2.20 -3.74
CA ASN A 68 22.55 1.49 -5.01
C ASN A 68 21.31 0.71 -5.49
N GLY A 69 20.12 1.28 -5.31
CA GLY A 69 18.83 0.67 -5.65
C GLY A 69 18.39 -0.47 -4.72
N GLN A 70 19.15 -0.79 -3.67
CA GLN A 70 18.83 -1.85 -2.71
C GLN A 70 18.28 -1.27 -1.42
N VAL A 71 17.20 -1.86 -0.91
CA VAL A 71 16.61 -1.48 0.38
C VAL A 71 17.31 -2.22 1.51
N GLY A 72 17.84 -1.48 2.48
CA GLY A 72 18.39 -2.07 3.70
C GLY A 72 17.34 -2.91 4.45
N THR A 73 17.73 -4.11 4.87
CA THR A 73 16.84 -5.04 5.59
C THR A 73 16.55 -4.59 7.01
N THR A 74 17.52 -3.92 7.65
CA THR A 74 17.37 -3.34 8.99
C THR A 74 16.98 -1.86 8.87
N PRO A 75 15.86 -1.44 9.50
CA PRO A 75 15.53 -0.02 9.55
C PRO A 75 16.56 0.75 10.36
N VAL A 76 16.85 1.97 9.93
CA VAL A 76 17.76 2.89 10.63
C VAL A 76 17.11 3.37 11.92
N ILE A 77 15.81 3.66 11.87
CA ILE A 77 14.99 4.11 13.00
C ILE A 77 13.63 3.44 12.89
N THR A 78 13.04 3.04 14.01
CA THR A 78 11.65 2.58 14.08
C THR A 78 10.87 3.45 15.06
N LEU A 79 9.83 4.10 14.56
CA LEU A 79 8.92 4.93 15.32
C LEU A 79 7.71 4.11 15.77
N ILE A 80 7.23 4.34 16.99
CA ILE A 80 5.99 3.74 17.47
C ILE A 80 4.82 4.43 16.75
N THR A 81 4.05 3.67 15.99
CA THR A 81 2.87 4.17 15.29
C THR A 81 1.59 3.73 15.99
N ARG A 82 0.60 4.62 16.07
CA ARG A 82 -0.76 4.24 16.45
C ARG A 82 -1.56 3.94 15.21
N LYS A 83 -2.01 2.69 15.08
CA LYS A 83 -2.94 2.28 14.03
C LYS A 83 -4.35 2.72 14.43
N HIS A 84 -4.97 3.59 13.63
CA HIS A 84 -6.41 3.84 13.71
C HIS A 84 -7.08 3.20 12.50
N SER A 85 -7.76 2.06 12.70
CA SER A 85 -8.67 1.46 11.73
C SER A 85 -10.11 1.71 12.20
N GLY A 86 -10.62 2.92 11.95
CA GLY A 86 -11.88 3.40 12.51
C GLY A 86 -13.09 3.19 11.59
N ALA A 87 -13.46 1.96 11.26
CA ALA A 87 -14.71 1.72 10.52
C ALA A 87 -15.96 1.87 11.42
N LEU A 88 -15.88 1.39 12.67
CA LEU A 88 -17.03 1.33 13.58
C LEU A 88 -17.45 2.71 14.13
N LEU A 89 -16.48 3.60 14.34
CA LEU A 89 -16.74 4.97 14.80
C LEU A 89 -17.40 5.83 13.72
N MET A 90 -17.14 5.55 12.44
CA MET A 90 -17.77 6.25 11.32
C MET A 90 -19.27 5.90 11.20
N LEU A 91 -19.65 4.64 11.42
CA LEU A 91 -21.06 4.22 11.42
C LEU A 91 -21.85 4.82 12.60
N LEU A 92 -21.26 4.89 13.79
CA LEU A 92 -21.86 5.57 14.94
C LEU A 92 -21.99 7.09 14.72
N TRP A 93 -21.02 7.71 14.03
CA TRP A 93 -21.09 9.14 13.69
C TRP A 93 -22.19 9.43 12.66
N VAL A 94 -22.33 8.61 11.61
CA VAL A 94 -23.40 8.74 10.60
C VAL A 94 -24.80 8.48 11.20
N ALA A 95 -24.92 7.57 12.17
CA ALA A 95 -26.22 7.15 12.69
C ALA A 95 -26.82 8.05 13.79
N GLY A 96 -26.07 8.97 14.41
CA GLY A 96 -26.50 9.49 15.73
C GLY A 96 -26.33 10.98 16.06
N PHE A 97 -25.48 11.73 15.38
CA PHE A 97 -25.10 13.08 15.88
C PHE A 97 -25.85 14.27 15.24
N GLY A 98 -26.78 14.03 14.31
CA GLY A 98 -27.52 15.09 13.60
C GLY A 98 -28.82 15.59 14.26
N ALA A 99 -29.23 15.05 15.41
CA ALA A 99 -30.63 15.20 15.88
C ALA A 99 -30.83 15.64 17.34
N ARG A 100 -29.91 16.43 17.92
CA ARG A 100 -30.18 17.11 19.20
C ARG A 100 -29.83 18.59 19.11
N ARG A 101 -30.79 19.39 18.63
CA ARG A 101 -31.04 20.73 19.15
C ARG A 101 -32.18 20.62 20.15
#